data_AF-A0A2G2LZC0-F1
#
_entry.id   AF-A0A2G2LZC0-F1
#
_cell.length_a   1.000
_cell.length_b   1.000
_cell.length_c   1.000
_cell.angle_alpha   90.00
_cell.angle_beta   90.00
_cell.angle_gamma   90.00
#
_symmetry.space_group_name_H-M   'P 1'
#
loop_
_entity.id
_entity.type
_entity.pdbx_description
1 polymer ?
#
loop_
_entity_poly.entity_id
_entity_poly.type
_entity_poly.pdbx_seq_one_letter_code
_entity_poly.pdbx_strand_id
1 'polypeptide(L)'
;MIKNRISAFVLFFATFTLYVVPVVAAPALPAPLEAALVEAEVRNAKNADAVFYFRRKIVRFGEIFLEKSFNPDASQVQRWAILYPDFEKDPKGYAKQARRQQRKNLKHSKDDYDANKDLYLPPLRQRLGKGVTLVSENDDELVYGFEIGDSYYVSGEGKGANIAKYMNGKIAVGKKDGMIHWLHYVAQRPFHPIPIAKVKQFDIYQKYAPAWYGGPLVKVEEHNKVAGKAIIRKIRFDDVVTNHDFRPIAKK
;
A
#
# COMPACT_ATOMS: atom_id res chain seq x y z
N MET A 1 -79.09 11.41 -39.24
CA MET A 1 -77.86 12.13 -39.65
C MET A 1 -76.87 12.10 -38.50
N ILE A 2 -75.87 11.21 -38.58
CA ILE A 2 -74.85 11.01 -37.54
C ILE A 2 -73.60 11.79 -37.96
N LYS A 3 -73.16 12.74 -37.12
CA LYS A 3 -71.95 13.55 -37.32
C LYS A 3 -70.71 12.78 -36.84
N ASN A 4 -69.87 12.34 -37.76
CA ASN A 4 -68.55 11.80 -37.45
C ASN A 4 -67.56 12.94 -37.17
N ARG A 5 -66.92 12.89 -36.00
CA ARG A 5 -65.76 13.73 -35.64
C ARG A 5 -64.48 12.97 -35.99
N ILE A 6 -63.63 13.59 -36.81
CA ILE A 6 -62.30 13.10 -37.14
C ILE A 6 -61.33 13.69 -36.12
N SER A 7 -60.67 12.83 -35.34
CA SER A 7 -59.59 13.21 -34.43
C SER A 7 -58.26 13.17 -35.19
N ALA A 8 -57.55 14.30 -35.22
CA ALA A 8 -56.21 14.39 -35.78
C ALA A 8 -55.18 13.92 -34.75
N PHE A 9 -54.39 12.90 -35.11
CA PHE A 9 -53.28 12.37 -34.31
C PHE A 9 -52.01 13.14 -34.66
N VAL A 10 -51.47 13.92 -33.73
CA VAL A 10 -50.21 14.65 -33.91
C VAL A 10 -49.06 13.73 -33.50
N LEU A 11 -48.23 13.33 -34.48
CA LEU A 11 -47.04 12.52 -34.27
C LEU A 11 -45.86 13.42 -33.85
N PHE A 12 -45.40 13.30 -32.61
CA PHE A 12 -44.19 13.97 -32.13
C PHE A 12 -42.96 13.15 -32.54
N PHE A 13 -42.21 13.61 -33.54
CA PHE A 13 -40.89 13.04 -33.88
C PHE A 13 -39.84 13.52 -32.87
N ALA A 14 -39.49 12.67 -31.91
CA ALA A 14 -38.36 12.90 -31.02
C ALA A 14 -37.05 12.67 -31.78
N THR A 15 -36.34 13.75 -32.12
CA THR A 15 -35.00 13.70 -32.71
C THR A 15 -34.01 13.31 -31.62
N PHE A 16 -33.60 12.04 -31.59
CA PHE A 16 -32.51 11.58 -30.73
C PHE A 16 -31.18 12.10 -31.29
N THR A 17 -30.69 13.21 -30.74
CA THR A 17 -29.34 13.69 -31.03
C THR A 17 -28.35 12.80 -30.29
N LEU A 18 -27.68 11.90 -31.02
CA LEU A 18 -26.56 11.10 -30.52
C LEU A 18 -25.37 12.02 -30.22
N TYR A 19 -25.21 12.39 -28.95
CA TYR A 19 -23.98 13.01 -28.47
C TYR A 19 -22.89 11.93 -28.40
N VAL A 20 -22.07 11.85 -29.44
CA VAL A 20 -20.82 11.09 -29.42
C VAL A 20 -19.85 11.88 -28.54
N VAL A 21 -19.80 11.54 -27.26
CA VAL A 21 -18.72 12.03 -26.38
C VAL A 21 -17.45 11.30 -26.82
N PRO A 22 -16.41 12.01 -27.30
CA PRO A 22 -15.15 11.36 -27.63
C PRO A 22 -14.60 10.68 -26.36
N VAL A 23 -14.47 9.35 -26.41
CA VAL A 23 -13.78 8.59 -25.37
C VAL A 23 -12.31 8.94 -25.48
N VAL A 24 -11.86 9.88 -24.65
CA VAL A 24 -10.43 10.16 -24.52
C VAL A 24 -9.81 8.94 -23.84
N ALA A 25 -9.12 8.11 -24.62
CA ALA A 25 -8.37 6.98 -24.10
C ALA A 25 -7.40 7.48 -23.01
N ALA A 26 -7.40 6.81 -21.86
CA ALA A 26 -6.42 7.10 -20.82
C ALA A 26 -5.02 6.96 -21.42
N PRO A 27 -4.07 7.85 -21.07
CA PRO A 27 -2.69 7.74 -21.56
C PRO A 27 -2.16 6.35 -21.23
N ALA A 28 -1.70 5.63 -22.25
CA ALA A 28 -1.18 4.29 -22.09
C ALA A 28 0.08 4.32 -21.19
N LEU A 29 0.18 3.37 -20.27
CA LEU A 29 1.37 3.21 -19.45
C LEU A 29 2.56 2.73 -20.30
N PRO A 30 3.80 3.09 -19.95
CA PRO A 30 4.98 2.56 -20.61
C PRO A 30 4.97 1.02 -20.63
N ALA A 31 5.27 0.41 -21.78
CA ALA A 31 5.12 -1.03 -21.96
C ALA A 31 5.84 -1.90 -20.90
N PRO A 32 7.09 -1.58 -20.48
CA PRO A 32 7.76 -2.35 -19.42
C PRO A 32 7.04 -2.27 -18.07
N LEU A 33 6.51 -1.08 -17.73
CA LEU A 33 5.74 -0.89 -16.50
C LEU A 33 4.40 -1.61 -16.56
N GLU A 34 3.70 -1.51 -17.68
CA GLU A 34 2.43 -2.21 -17.89
C GLU A 34 2.60 -3.73 -17.74
N ALA A 35 3.65 -4.30 -18.35
CA ALA A 35 3.95 -5.72 -18.23
C ALA A 35 4.24 -6.14 -16.78
N ALA A 36 5.02 -5.34 -16.04
CA ALA A 36 5.33 -5.60 -14.64
C ALA A 36 4.09 -5.52 -13.72
N LEU A 37 3.17 -4.58 -14.00
CA LEU A 37 1.91 -4.47 -13.28
C LEU A 37 1.01 -5.68 -13.52
N VAL A 38 0.86 -6.09 -14.79
CA VAL A 38 0.10 -7.30 -15.15
C VAL A 38 0.70 -8.55 -14.48
N GLU A 39 2.03 -8.70 -14.51
CA GLU A 39 2.72 -9.81 -13.83
C GLU A 39 2.41 -9.85 -12.34
N ALA A 40 2.53 -8.70 -11.66
CA ALA A 40 2.26 -8.59 -10.23
C ALA A 40 0.80 -8.89 -9.89
N GLU A 41 -0.15 -8.41 -10.71
CA GLU A 41 -1.58 -8.67 -10.58
C GLU A 41 -1.92 -10.16 -10.75
N VAL A 42 -1.38 -10.79 -11.80
CA VAL A 42 -1.56 -12.22 -12.07
C VAL A 42 -0.97 -13.06 -10.93
N ARG A 43 0.23 -12.70 -10.45
CA ARG A 43 0.88 -13.39 -9.33
C ARG A 43 0.10 -13.25 -8.03
N ASN A 44 -0.40 -12.06 -7.72
CA ASN A 44 -1.24 -11.84 -6.54
C ASN A 44 -2.56 -12.59 -6.64
N ALA A 45 -3.21 -12.59 -7.81
CA ALA A 45 -4.46 -13.34 -8.03
C ALA A 45 -4.25 -14.86 -7.86
N LYS A 46 -3.14 -15.40 -8.40
CA LYS A 46 -2.78 -16.82 -8.22
C LYS A 46 -2.51 -17.19 -6.75
N ASN A 47 -2.10 -16.23 -5.94
CA ASN A 47 -1.76 -16.40 -4.53
C ASN A 47 -2.78 -15.72 -3.58
N ALA A 48 -4.02 -15.47 -4.04
CA ALA A 48 -5.00 -14.70 -3.27
C ALA A 48 -5.33 -15.33 -1.90
N ASP A 49 -5.30 -16.65 -1.82
CA ASP A 49 -5.52 -17.42 -0.60
C ASP A 49 -4.22 -17.92 0.05
N ALA A 50 -3.06 -17.47 -0.42
CA ALA A 50 -1.79 -17.92 0.13
C ALA A 50 -1.64 -17.38 1.54
N VAL A 51 -1.47 -18.29 2.49
CA VAL A 51 -1.21 -17.99 3.90
C VAL A 51 0.21 -18.46 4.22
N PHE A 52 0.97 -17.64 4.94
CA PHE A 52 2.38 -17.93 5.20
C PHE A 52 2.85 -17.39 6.54
N TYR A 53 3.83 -18.08 7.09
CA TYR A 53 4.64 -17.62 8.22
C TYR A 53 5.65 -16.58 7.73
N PHE A 54 5.99 -15.62 8.59
CA PHE A 54 7.13 -14.72 8.39
C PHE A 54 7.61 -14.13 9.72
N ARG A 55 8.82 -13.57 9.72
CA ARG A 55 9.37 -12.74 10.79
C ARG A 55 9.41 -11.28 10.36
N ARG A 56 9.11 -10.39 11.30
CA ARG A 56 9.20 -8.94 11.14
C ARG A 56 10.17 -8.37 12.16
N LYS A 57 11.22 -7.75 11.66
CA LYS A 57 12.20 -6.99 12.44
C LYS A 57 11.96 -5.51 12.23
N ILE A 58 11.95 -4.74 13.30
CA ILE A 58 11.81 -3.28 13.30
C ILE A 58 13.05 -2.72 13.97
N VAL A 59 13.87 -2.04 13.18
CA VAL A 59 15.02 -1.25 13.64
C VAL A 59 14.56 0.19 13.70
N ARG A 60 14.78 0.86 14.84
CA ARG A 60 14.41 2.26 15.04
C ARG A 60 15.63 3.01 15.54
N PHE A 61 15.98 4.11 14.86
CA PHE A 61 17.18 4.90 15.16
C PHE A 61 18.47 4.05 15.21
N GLY A 62 18.59 3.05 14.33
CA GLY A 62 19.77 2.17 14.23
C GLY A 62 19.77 0.98 15.19
N GLU A 63 18.83 0.89 16.13
CA GLU A 63 18.78 -0.19 17.11
C GLU A 63 17.58 -1.12 16.86
N ILE A 64 17.75 -2.42 17.12
CA ILE A 64 16.61 -3.36 17.06
C ILE A 64 15.62 -2.95 18.15
N PHE A 65 14.42 -2.57 17.75
CA PHE A 65 13.36 -2.15 18.65
C PHE A 65 12.37 -3.27 18.97
N LEU A 66 12.09 -4.11 17.97
CA LEU A 66 11.15 -5.23 18.08
C LEU A 66 11.45 -6.25 16.99
N GLU A 67 11.48 -7.52 17.36
CA GLU A 67 11.39 -8.62 16.41
C GLU A 67 10.24 -9.52 16.82
N LYS A 68 9.44 -9.94 15.85
CA LYS A 68 8.29 -10.81 16.08
C LYS A 68 8.03 -11.74 14.91
N SER A 69 7.48 -12.90 15.16
CA SER A 69 7.00 -13.81 14.12
C SER A 69 5.48 -13.78 14.00
N PHE A 70 4.99 -13.99 12.79
CA PHE A 70 3.59 -14.27 12.51
C PHE A 70 3.43 -15.73 12.09
N ASN A 71 2.64 -16.50 12.83
CA ASN A 71 2.25 -17.87 12.51
C ASN A 71 0.72 -17.96 12.40
N PRO A 72 0.15 -18.05 11.19
CA PRO A 72 -1.30 -18.09 11.01
C PRO A 72 -1.96 -19.40 11.46
N ASP A 73 -1.21 -20.50 11.60
CA ASP A 73 -1.70 -21.77 12.16
C ASP A 73 -1.96 -21.70 13.67
N ALA A 74 -1.38 -20.71 14.36
CA ALA A 74 -1.64 -20.50 15.78
C ALA A 74 -3.02 -19.86 16.00
N SER A 75 -3.53 -19.99 17.22
CA SER A 75 -4.75 -19.29 17.64
C SER A 75 -4.61 -17.77 17.43
N GLN A 76 -5.70 -17.06 17.13
CA GLN A 76 -5.66 -15.65 16.74
C GLN A 76 -4.85 -14.77 17.71
N VAL A 77 -4.94 -15.04 19.02
CA VAL A 77 -4.20 -14.32 20.07
C VAL A 77 -2.70 -14.65 20.13
N GLN A 78 -2.31 -15.84 19.63
CA GLN A 78 -0.93 -16.34 19.60
C GLN A 78 -0.26 -16.24 18.23
N ARG A 79 -0.98 -15.81 17.18
CA ARG A 79 -0.42 -15.66 15.82
C ARG A 79 0.82 -14.79 15.81
N TRP A 80 0.87 -13.77 16.65
CA TRP A 80 2.06 -12.94 16.83
C TRP A 80 2.82 -13.36 18.09
N ALA A 81 4.08 -13.78 17.92
CA ALA A 81 5.01 -14.05 19.01
C ALA A 81 6.17 -13.06 18.97
N ILE A 82 6.56 -12.53 20.13
CA ILE A 82 7.69 -11.61 20.26
C ILE A 82 8.97 -12.42 20.41
N LEU A 83 9.96 -12.14 19.56
CA LEU A 83 11.28 -12.75 19.58
C LEU A 83 12.32 -11.82 20.19
N TYR A 84 12.16 -10.50 20.02
CA TYR A 84 13.01 -9.48 20.64
C TYR A 84 12.16 -8.27 21.07
N PRO A 85 12.39 -7.64 22.23
CA PRO A 85 13.39 -7.98 23.24
C PRO A 85 13.16 -9.38 23.81
N ASP A 86 14.23 -10.06 24.16
CA ASP A 86 14.19 -11.40 24.75
C ASP A 86 13.70 -11.32 26.20
N PHE A 87 12.84 -12.24 26.63
CA PHE A 87 12.26 -12.19 27.97
C PHE A 87 13.30 -12.41 29.07
N GLU A 88 14.27 -13.30 28.86
CA GLU A 88 15.31 -13.59 29.85
C GLU A 88 16.28 -12.41 30.00
N LYS A 89 16.57 -11.72 28.89
CA LYS A 89 17.51 -10.59 28.87
C LYS A 89 16.88 -9.24 29.24
N ASP A 90 15.63 -8.98 28.82
CA ASP A 90 14.88 -7.76 29.14
C ASP A 90 13.39 -8.06 29.41
N PRO A 91 13.07 -8.56 30.62
CA PRO A 91 11.69 -8.91 30.99
C PRO A 91 10.74 -7.72 30.93
N LYS A 92 11.23 -6.50 31.24
CA LYS A 92 10.43 -5.28 31.27
C LYS A 92 10.07 -4.82 29.86
N GLY A 93 11.04 -4.81 28.95
CA GLY A 93 10.83 -4.53 27.53
C GLY A 93 9.91 -5.54 26.88
N TYR A 94 10.13 -6.84 27.15
CA TYR A 94 9.26 -7.91 26.65
C TYR A 94 7.82 -7.70 27.12
N ALA A 95 7.59 -7.56 28.43
CA ALA A 95 6.25 -7.35 28.98
C ALA A 95 5.55 -6.11 28.40
N LYS A 96 6.29 -5.02 28.16
CA LYS A 96 5.77 -3.81 27.51
C LYS A 96 5.33 -4.08 26.07
N GLN A 97 6.11 -4.81 25.28
CA GLN A 97 5.75 -5.15 23.90
C GLN A 97 4.61 -6.18 23.86
N ALA A 98 4.61 -7.17 24.74
CA ALA A 98 3.55 -8.18 24.86
C ALA A 98 2.20 -7.52 25.15
N ARG A 99 2.14 -6.61 26.14
CA ARG A 99 0.93 -5.82 26.44
C ARG A 99 0.47 -4.99 25.25
N ARG A 100 1.38 -4.38 24.49
CA ARG A 100 1.06 -3.62 23.27
C ARG A 100 0.48 -4.52 22.18
N GLN A 101 1.07 -5.70 21.97
CA GLN A 101 0.60 -6.66 20.97
C GLN A 101 -0.78 -7.20 21.36
N GLN A 102 -1.01 -7.53 22.64
CA GLN A 102 -2.32 -7.97 23.12
C GLN A 102 -3.42 -6.92 22.87
N ARG A 103 -3.14 -5.65 23.13
CA ARG A 103 -4.08 -4.54 22.82
C ARG A 103 -4.36 -4.42 21.32
N LYS A 104 -3.36 -4.62 20.47
CA LYS A 104 -3.55 -4.65 19.00
C LYS A 104 -4.41 -5.84 18.59
N ASN A 105 -4.13 -7.03 19.11
CA ASN A 105 -4.91 -8.23 18.83
C ASN A 105 -6.38 -8.05 19.23
N LEU A 106 -6.67 -7.44 20.39
CA LEU A 106 -8.04 -7.14 20.81
C LEU A 106 -8.77 -6.12 19.91
N LYS A 107 -8.03 -5.16 19.34
CA LYS A 107 -8.60 -4.20 18.38
C LYS A 107 -8.91 -4.90 17.05
N HIS A 108 -7.99 -5.74 16.60
CA HIS A 108 -8.10 -6.49 15.34
C HIS A 108 -8.92 -7.77 15.45
N SER A 109 -9.39 -8.19 16.63
CA SER A 109 -10.24 -9.39 16.73
C SER A 109 -11.69 -9.16 16.30
N LYS A 110 -12.06 -7.89 16.08
CA LYS A 110 -13.38 -7.49 15.58
C LYS A 110 -13.44 -7.35 14.06
N ASP A 111 -12.27 -7.25 13.42
CA ASP A 111 -12.11 -7.08 11.99
C ASP A 111 -11.43 -8.35 11.46
N ASP A 112 -11.79 -8.89 10.30
CA ASP A 112 -11.10 -10.03 9.66
C ASP A 112 -9.69 -9.63 9.18
N TYR A 113 -8.82 -9.26 10.11
CA TYR A 113 -7.51 -8.70 9.86
C TYR A 113 -6.52 -9.81 9.46
N ASP A 114 -6.10 -9.74 8.20
CA ASP A 114 -5.10 -10.64 7.61
C ASP A 114 -3.75 -9.93 7.48
N ALA A 115 -2.80 -10.33 8.32
CA ALA A 115 -1.45 -9.77 8.33
C ALA A 115 -0.63 -10.11 7.07
N ASN A 116 -1.01 -11.15 6.31
CA ASN A 116 -0.37 -11.48 5.04
C ASN A 116 -0.71 -10.42 3.98
N LYS A 117 -1.97 -9.96 3.95
CA LYS A 117 -2.43 -8.94 3.01
C LYS A 117 -1.74 -7.58 3.19
N ASP A 118 -1.37 -7.24 4.43
CA ASP A 118 -0.59 -6.02 4.72
C ASP A 118 0.82 -6.01 4.07
N LEU A 119 1.33 -7.18 3.69
CA LEU A 119 2.63 -7.32 3.03
C LEU A 119 2.53 -7.31 1.51
N TYR A 120 1.36 -7.56 0.93
CA TYR A 120 1.21 -7.62 -0.51
C TYR A 120 1.47 -6.28 -1.16
N LEU A 121 2.00 -6.33 -2.39
CA LEU A 121 2.06 -5.15 -3.23
C LEU A 121 0.63 -4.57 -3.37
N PRO A 122 0.41 -3.30 -3.00
CA PRO A 122 -0.91 -2.70 -3.14
C PRO A 122 -1.32 -2.61 -4.62
N PRO A 123 -2.62 -2.51 -4.94
CA PRO A 123 -3.07 -2.33 -6.31
C PRO A 123 -2.55 -0.99 -6.86
N LEU A 124 -1.57 -1.05 -7.75
CA LEU A 124 -0.85 0.15 -8.20
C LEU A 124 -1.54 0.90 -9.32
N ARG A 125 -2.41 0.28 -10.13
CA ARG A 125 -3.07 1.00 -11.24
C ARG A 125 -3.90 2.20 -10.77
N GLN A 126 -4.59 2.07 -9.64
CA GLN A 126 -5.33 3.19 -9.04
C GLN A 126 -4.40 4.23 -8.40
N ARG A 127 -3.23 3.78 -7.95
CA ARG A 127 -2.19 4.60 -7.30
C ARG A 127 -1.43 5.45 -8.32
N LEU A 128 -1.12 4.89 -9.48
CA LEU A 128 -0.47 5.56 -10.59
C LEU A 128 -1.45 6.59 -11.18
N GLY A 129 -1.31 7.85 -10.76
CA GLY A 129 -2.11 8.95 -11.29
C GLY A 129 -1.79 9.24 -12.76
N LYS A 130 -2.23 10.40 -13.23
CA LYS A 130 -1.93 10.84 -14.60
C LYS A 130 -0.43 11.13 -14.74
N GLY A 131 0.10 10.90 -15.94
CA GLY A 131 1.44 11.39 -16.32
C GLY A 131 2.60 10.58 -15.74
N VAL A 132 2.53 9.24 -15.81
CA VAL A 132 3.69 8.39 -15.51
C VAL A 132 4.82 8.70 -16.50
N THR A 133 6.02 9.02 -15.99
CA THR A 133 7.18 9.40 -16.81
C THR A 133 8.41 8.58 -16.43
N LEU A 134 9.27 8.27 -17.40
CA LEU A 134 10.58 7.68 -17.12
C LEU A 134 11.47 8.76 -16.48
N VAL A 135 11.93 8.50 -15.25
CA VAL A 135 12.77 9.43 -14.47
C VAL A 135 14.25 9.07 -14.58
N SER A 136 14.56 7.77 -14.59
CA SER A 136 15.92 7.30 -14.78
C SER A 136 15.95 5.88 -15.32
N GLU A 137 17.05 5.55 -15.98
CA GLU A 137 17.35 4.23 -16.50
C GLU A 137 18.80 3.90 -16.14
N ASN A 138 19.02 2.72 -15.57
CA ASN A 138 20.36 2.16 -15.33
C ASN A 138 20.41 0.73 -15.89
N ASP A 139 21.52 0.01 -15.70
CA ASP A 139 21.70 -1.32 -16.28
C ASP A 139 20.69 -2.36 -15.76
N ASP A 140 20.21 -2.19 -14.53
CA ASP A 140 19.36 -3.17 -13.84
C ASP A 140 17.86 -2.80 -13.85
N GLU A 141 17.52 -1.52 -13.91
CA GLU A 141 16.18 -1.00 -13.60
C GLU A 141 15.75 0.17 -14.50
N LEU A 142 14.43 0.24 -14.72
CA LEU A 142 13.72 1.40 -15.25
C LEU A 142 12.92 2.03 -14.13
N VAL A 143 13.14 3.31 -13.86
CA VAL A 143 12.47 4.05 -12.77
C VAL A 143 11.47 5.04 -13.34
N TYR A 144 10.20 4.86 -12.98
CA TYR A 144 9.12 5.73 -13.39
C TYR A 144 8.63 6.60 -12.23
N GLY A 145 8.42 7.89 -12.48
CA GLY A 145 7.82 8.84 -11.55
C GLY A 145 6.33 9.01 -11.86
N PHE A 146 5.53 9.22 -10.81
CA PHE A 146 4.08 9.42 -10.93
C PHE A 146 3.53 10.30 -9.80
N GLU A 147 2.43 10.98 -10.09
CA GLU A 147 1.58 11.61 -9.06
C GLU A 147 0.65 10.55 -8.44
N ILE A 148 0.38 10.64 -7.15
CA ILE A 148 -0.53 9.70 -6.47
C ILE A 148 -1.97 9.99 -6.89
N GLY A 149 -2.58 9.05 -7.63
CA GLY A 149 -3.93 9.20 -8.19
C GLY A 149 -5.09 8.90 -7.23
N ASP A 150 -4.84 8.11 -6.18
CA ASP A 150 -5.84 7.74 -5.18
C ASP A 150 -5.69 8.53 -3.87
N SER A 151 -6.53 8.22 -2.89
CA SER A 151 -6.38 8.83 -1.57
C SER A 151 -5.28 8.13 -0.77
N TYR A 152 -4.39 8.91 -0.15
CA TYR A 152 -3.36 8.41 0.73
C TYR A 152 -3.46 9.08 2.09
N TYR A 153 -3.96 8.34 3.08
CA TYR A 153 -4.25 8.89 4.40
C TYR A 153 -3.13 8.64 5.41
N VAL A 154 -2.76 9.68 6.15
CA VAL A 154 -2.00 9.55 7.39
C VAL A 154 -2.92 9.84 8.56
N SER A 155 -2.82 9.01 9.61
CA SER A 155 -3.59 9.18 10.84
C SER A 155 -2.71 9.65 11.99
N GLY A 156 -3.21 10.59 12.78
CA GLY A 156 -2.57 11.11 13.98
C GLY A 156 -3.60 11.74 14.92
N GLU A 157 -3.52 11.42 16.22
CA GLU A 157 -4.37 12.02 17.27
C GLU A 157 -5.88 11.98 16.97
N GLY A 158 -6.36 10.89 16.35
CA GLY A 158 -7.78 10.71 16.03
C GLY A 158 -8.26 11.43 14.76
N LYS A 159 -7.37 12.12 14.03
CA LYS A 159 -7.68 12.71 12.73
C LYS A 159 -6.89 12.03 11.61
N GLY A 160 -7.55 11.80 10.48
CA GLY A 160 -6.92 11.35 9.24
C GLY A 160 -6.85 12.52 8.24
N ALA A 161 -5.77 12.60 7.47
CA ALA A 161 -5.66 13.57 6.38
C ALA A 161 -5.19 12.88 5.11
N ASN A 162 -5.85 13.16 4.00
CA ASN A 162 -5.36 12.75 2.68
C ASN A 162 -4.18 13.64 2.30
N ILE A 163 -3.01 13.02 2.15
CA ILE A 163 -1.76 13.68 1.82
C ILE A 163 -1.30 13.41 0.38
N ALA A 164 -2.09 12.68 -0.43
CA ALA A 164 -1.73 12.30 -1.79
C ALA A 164 -1.22 13.49 -2.63
N LYS A 165 -1.89 14.65 -2.55
CA LYS A 165 -1.52 15.88 -3.28
C LYS A 165 -0.17 16.50 -2.89
N TYR A 166 0.44 16.06 -1.79
CA TYR A 166 1.75 16.54 -1.34
C TYR A 166 2.88 15.56 -1.66
N MET A 167 2.54 14.42 -2.25
CA MET A 167 3.39 13.26 -2.39
C MET A 167 3.59 12.93 -3.87
N ASN A 168 4.81 12.60 -4.23
CA ASN A 168 5.13 11.98 -5.50
C ASN A 168 5.57 10.54 -5.26
N GLY A 169 5.24 9.67 -6.19
CA GLY A 169 5.67 8.28 -6.20
C GLY A 169 6.77 8.06 -7.24
N LYS A 170 7.64 7.10 -6.95
CA LYS A 170 8.50 6.45 -7.94
C LYS A 170 8.34 4.95 -7.83
N ILE A 171 8.42 4.26 -8.96
CA ILE A 171 8.41 2.80 -9.05
C ILE A 171 9.58 2.35 -9.92
N ALA A 172 10.31 1.33 -9.47
CA ALA A 172 11.31 0.68 -10.30
C ALA A 172 10.86 -0.69 -10.77
N VAL A 173 11.16 -0.95 -12.03
CA VAL A 173 10.94 -2.23 -12.71
C VAL A 173 12.31 -2.79 -13.10
N GLY A 174 12.59 -4.02 -12.68
CA GLY A 174 13.79 -4.75 -13.07
C GLY A 174 13.78 -5.07 -14.56
N LYS A 175 14.88 -4.79 -15.26
CA LYS A 175 15.02 -5.07 -16.70
C LYS A 175 15.16 -6.56 -16.99
N LYS A 176 15.82 -7.29 -16.09
CA LYS A 176 16.13 -8.72 -16.28
C LYS A 176 14.93 -9.63 -16.00
N ASP A 177 14.20 -9.35 -14.93
CA ASP A 177 13.09 -10.18 -14.45
C ASP A 177 11.71 -9.58 -14.74
N GLY A 178 11.65 -8.32 -15.17
CA GLY A 178 10.41 -7.61 -15.46
C GLY A 178 9.56 -7.33 -14.22
N MET A 179 10.10 -7.47 -13.00
CA MET A 179 9.34 -7.36 -11.77
C MET A 179 9.43 -5.96 -11.15
N ILE A 180 8.44 -5.61 -10.34
CA ILE A 180 8.51 -4.39 -9.50
C ILE A 180 9.46 -4.65 -8.34
N HIS A 181 10.57 -3.93 -8.30
CA HIS A 181 11.57 -4.07 -7.24
C HIS A 181 11.26 -3.19 -6.03
N TRP A 182 10.83 -1.95 -6.26
CA TRP A 182 10.60 -1.01 -5.17
C TRP A 182 9.62 0.11 -5.53
N LEU A 183 9.04 0.69 -4.48
CA LEU A 183 8.23 1.90 -4.50
C LEU A 183 8.83 2.94 -3.56
N HIS A 184 8.85 4.20 -3.99
CA HIS A 184 9.35 5.30 -3.19
C HIS A 184 8.36 6.45 -3.18
N TYR A 185 7.83 6.79 -2.01
CA TYR A 185 6.91 7.90 -1.82
C TYR A 185 7.62 9.02 -1.07
N VAL A 186 7.68 10.21 -1.68
CA VAL A 186 8.37 11.35 -1.10
C VAL A 186 7.55 12.64 -1.21
N ALA A 187 7.52 13.40 -0.12
CA ALA A 187 7.07 14.80 -0.15
C ALA A 187 8.27 15.70 -0.49
N GLN A 188 8.22 16.37 -1.65
CA GLN A 188 9.31 17.26 -2.08
C GLN A 188 9.44 18.52 -1.22
N ARG A 189 8.35 18.92 -0.54
CA ARG A 189 8.31 20.13 0.28
C ARG A 189 7.57 19.88 1.59
N PRO A 190 7.89 20.63 2.66
CA PRO A 190 7.09 20.62 3.87
C PRO A 190 5.63 20.99 3.60
N PHE A 191 4.70 20.32 4.28
CA PHE A 191 3.27 20.54 4.10
C PHE A 191 2.52 20.45 5.43
N HIS A 192 1.28 20.95 5.45
CA HIS A 192 0.39 20.87 6.60
C HIS A 192 -0.77 19.92 6.26
N PRO A 193 -0.72 18.64 6.67
CA PRO A 193 -1.84 17.71 6.45
C PRO A 193 -3.11 18.17 7.16
N ILE A 194 -2.96 18.79 8.33
CA ILE A 194 -4.03 19.43 9.12
C ILE A 194 -3.48 20.75 9.72
N PRO A 195 -4.34 21.71 10.09
CA PRO A 195 -3.88 23.04 10.54
C PRO A 195 -2.89 23.02 11.70
N ILE A 196 -2.98 21.99 12.55
CA ILE A 196 -2.19 21.85 13.78
C ILE A 196 -0.92 21.01 13.62
N ALA A 197 -0.65 20.48 12.42
CA ALA A 197 0.50 19.62 12.16
C ALA A 197 1.25 20.06 10.91
N LYS A 198 2.57 20.16 11.02
CA LYS A 198 3.50 20.40 9.92
C LYS A 198 4.39 19.19 9.72
N VAL A 199 4.32 18.59 8.54
CA VAL A 199 5.26 17.56 8.10
C VAL A 199 6.40 18.25 7.36
N LYS A 200 7.63 18.05 7.83
CA LYS A 200 8.85 18.61 7.24
C LYS A 200 9.51 17.66 6.26
N GLN A 201 9.46 16.36 6.58
CA GLN A 201 10.01 15.29 5.77
C GLN A 201 9.03 14.12 5.81
N PHE A 202 8.76 13.56 4.64
CA PHE A 202 8.01 12.34 4.49
C PHE A 202 8.64 11.55 3.35
N ASP A 203 9.25 10.42 3.71
CA ASP A 203 10.01 9.59 2.81
C ASP A 203 9.77 8.13 3.22
N ILE A 204 9.12 7.38 2.33
CA ILE A 204 8.81 5.97 2.52
C ILE A 204 9.34 5.21 1.32
N TYR A 205 10.33 4.36 1.54
CA TYR A 205 10.88 3.46 0.54
C TYR A 205 10.48 2.02 0.86
N GLN A 206 9.91 1.30 -0.10
CA GLN A 206 9.41 -0.06 0.06
C GLN A 206 10.04 -0.96 -0.99
N LYS A 207 10.73 -2.01 -0.56
CA LYS A 207 11.27 -3.04 -1.44
C LYS A 207 10.36 -4.25 -1.47
N TYR A 208 10.16 -4.79 -2.67
CA TYR A 208 9.34 -5.96 -2.92
C TYR A 208 10.18 -7.10 -3.46
N ALA A 209 9.82 -8.32 -3.08
CA ALA A 209 10.36 -9.54 -3.65
C ALA A 209 9.34 -10.67 -3.51
N PRO A 210 9.47 -11.76 -4.28
CA PRO A 210 8.65 -12.94 -4.07
C PRO A 210 8.88 -13.52 -2.67
N ALA A 211 7.81 -13.87 -1.96
CA ALA A 211 7.91 -14.51 -0.65
C ALA A 211 8.66 -15.87 -0.72
N TRP A 212 8.47 -16.60 -1.83
CA TRP A 212 9.22 -17.80 -2.23
C TRP A 212 9.15 -17.92 -3.76
N TYR A 213 9.80 -18.92 -4.35
CA TYR A 213 9.74 -19.15 -5.80
C TYR A 213 8.30 -19.36 -6.28
N GLY A 214 7.81 -18.47 -7.16
CA GLY A 214 6.42 -18.47 -7.65
C GLY A 214 5.36 -17.96 -6.65
N GLY A 215 5.76 -17.56 -5.44
CA GLY A 215 4.89 -16.95 -4.44
C GLY A 215 4.51 -15.49 -4.75
N PRO A 216 3.67 -14.86 -3.91
CA PRO A 216 3.24 -13.47 -4.08
C PRO A 216 4.41 -12.48 -3.93
N LEU A 217 4.28 -11.30 -4.54
CA LEU A 217 5.19 -10.19 -4.28
C LEU A 217 4.84 -9.56 -2.93
N VAL A 218 5.79 -9.65 -2.00
CA VAL A 218 5.64 -9.14 -0.63
C VAL A 218 6.67 -8.06 -0.35
N LYS A 219 6.29 -7.14 0.53
CA LYS A 219 7.17 -6.10 1.05
C LYS A 219 8.20 -6.72 1.99
N VAL A 220 9.43 -6.86 1.51
CA VAL A 220 10.55 -7.44 2.27
C VAL A 220 11.27 -6.40 3.10
N GLU A 221 11.24 -5.13 2.69
CA GLU A 221 11.89 -4.04 3.40
C GLU A 221 11.10 -2.74 3.26
N GLU A 222 11.01 -1.95 4.34
CA GLU A 222 10.39 -0.63 4.35
C GLU A 222 11.22 0.33 5.19
N HIS A 223 11.67 1.43 4.59
CA HIS A 223 12.35 2.53 5.28
C HIS A 223 11.37 3.67 5.43
N ASN A 224 11.12 4.07 6.67
CA ASN A 224 10.20 5.14 7.01
C ASN A 224 10.96 6.29 7.68
N LYS A 225 11.10 7.40 6.97
CA LYS A 225 11.66 8.64 7.49
C LYS A 225 10.60 9.73 7.46
N VAL A 226 10.03 10.00 8.64
CA VAL A 226 9.00 11.02 8.81
C VAL A 226 9.43 11.98 9.91
N ALA A 227 9.55 13.26 9.57
CA ALA A 227 9.84 14.31 10.52
C ALA A 227 8.80 15.43 10.44
N GLY A 228 8.36 15.93 11.58
CA GLY A 228 7.33 16.95 11.65
C GLY A 228 7.15 17.53 13.05
N LYS A 229 6.10 18.33 13.21
CA LYS A 229 5.66 18.90 14.48
C LYS A 229 4.13 18.91 14.51
N ALA A 230 3.53 18.58 15.64
CA ALA A 230 2.10 18.72 15.89
C ALA A 230 1.88 19.40 17.24
N ILE A 231 1.23 20.57 17.25
CA ILE A 231 0.94 21.47 18.40
C ILE A 231 2.15 21.71 19.34
N ILE A 232 2.54 20.72 20.15
CA ILE A 232 3.65 20.80 21.13
C ILE A 232 4.66 19.65 20.96
N ARG A 233 4.38 18.64 20.13
CA ARG A 233 5.20 17.42 19.98
C ARG A 233 5.98 17.42 18.68
N LYS A 234 7.27 17.08 18.78
CA LYS A 234 8.09 16.76 17.61
C LYS A 234 7.75 15.34 17.16
N ILE A 235 7.48 15.18 15.87
CA ILE A 235 7.30 13.87 15.25
C ILE A 235 8.63 13.52 14.59
N ARG A 236 9.22 12.40 14.97
CA ARG A 236 10.40 11.85 14.31
C ARG A 236 10.29 10.33 14.30
N PHE A 237 10.25 9.77 13.11
CA PHE A 237 10.32 8.34 12.84
C PHE A 237 11.48 8.11 11.87
N ASP A 238 12.31 7.13 12.22
CA ASP A 238 13.41 6.65 11.41
C ASP A 238 13.49 5.15 11.66
N ASP A 239 12.59 4.45 10.96
CA ASP A 239 12.33 3.04 11.17
C ASP A 239 12.68 2.27 9.88
N VAL A 240 13.40 1.16 10.03
CA VAL A 240 13.57 0.15 8.98
C VAL A 240 12.83 -1.10 9.41
N VAL A 241 11.87 -1.52 8.61
CA VAL A 241 11.08 -2.72 8.82
C VAL A 241 11.50 -3.77 7.81
N THR A 242 11.97 -4.92 8.27
CA THR A 242 12.36 -6.04 7.40
C THR A 242 11.44 -7.24 7.66
N ASN A 243 10.81 -7.75 6.62
CA ASN A 243 10.05 -9.01 6.66
C ASN A 243 10.86 -10.11 5.98
N HIS A 244 11.04 -11.24 6.65
CA HIS A 244 11.92 -12.32 6.20
C HIS A 244 11.46 -13.69 6.72
N ASP A 245 12.18 -14.75 6.36
CA ASP A 245 11.86 -16.14 6.75
C ASP A 245 10.44 -16.54 6.35
N PHE A 246 10.07 -16.22 5.11
CA PHE A 246 8.75 -16.54 4.56
C PHE A 246 8.63 -18.05 4.31
N ARG A 247 7.55 -18.64 4.82
CA ARG A 247 7.26 -20.07 4.62
C ARG A 247 5.79 -20.27 4.29
N PRO A 248 5.44 -20.84 3.12
CA PRO A 248 4.06 -21.12 2.80
C PRO A 248 3.48 -22.12 3.81
N ILE A 249 2.23 -21.91 4.18
CA ILE A 249 1.48 -22.83 5.04
C ILE A 249 0.47 -23.55 4.15
N ALA A 250 0.48 -24.89 4.24
CA ALA A 250 -0.42 -25.72 3.46
C ALA A 250 -1.87 -25.38 3.84
N LYS A 251 -2.74 -25.22 2.83
CA LYS A 251 -4.18 -25.11 3.05
C LYS A 251 -4.64 -26.40 3.74
N LYS A 252 -5.32 -26.26 4.88
CA LYS A 252 -6.03 -27.36 5.56
C LYS A 252 -7.39 -27.57 4.92
#